data_AF-A0A964AIR8-F1
#
_entry.id   AF-A0A964AIR8-F1
#
_cell.length_a   1.000
_cell.length_b   1.000
_cell.length_c   1.000
_cell.angle_alpha   90.00
_cell.angle_beta   90.00
_cell.angle_gamma   90.00
#
_symmetry.space_group_name_H-M   'P 1'
#
loop_
_entity.id
_entity.type
_entity.pdbx_description
1 polymer ?
#
loop_
_entity_poly.entity_id
_entity_poly.type
_entity_poly.pdbx_seq_one_letter_code
_entity_poly.pdbx_strand_id
1 'polypeptide(L)'
;MSGRQRWQRVEIGAALVVLIGMIAVVGLVHQPLHLRGDAIGEDSDQPIVTDLVLDEDEDIPPASEYIYADPSQARANGVPILVAWANHGALRRIHRLQRRGVKPTVVIVPGFVPPSAEEPVQLHWVARQRLRLALSTLKDRDGHIFLLSGGNVHPEGTPFNEAWEMRRFLIEELGVSSDRILIEPYARHSTTNLRNAGRLLLAAGIEEAVVVTTAGQGMYFGRSGVSGFRSRSLRELGYEIGALTAQNASYTQVHFAPSAAVWQPGDDPLDP
;
A
#
# COMPACT_ATOMS: atom_id res chain seq x y z
N MET A 1 -4.51 85.07 -6.29
CA MET A 1 -3.04 85.27 -6.23
C MET A 1 -2.44 83.95 -5.72
N SER A 2 -2.00 83.05 -6.60
CA SER A 2 -0.58 82.74 -6.86
C SER A 2 0.23 82.48 -5.57
N GLY A 3 0.91 81.36 -5.35
CA GLY A 3 1.23 80.21 -6.18
C GLY A 3 2.34 79.37 -5.52
N ARG A 4 2.65 78.24 -6.18
CA ARG A 4 3.92 77.48 -6.24
C ARG A 4 4.71 77.20 -4.94
N GLN A 5 5.02 75.93 -4.73
CA GLN A 5 6.36 75.30 -4.67
C GLN A 5 6.22 73.91 -4.00
N ARG A 6 6.99 72.85 -4.27
CA ARG A 6 7.91 72.44 -5.33
C ARG A 6 8.18 70.96 -5.02
N TRP A 7 7.99 70.07 -5.99
CA TRP A 7 8.31 68.64 -5.86
C TRP A 7 9.83 68.44 -5.91
N GLN A 8 10.38 67.68 -4.97
CA GLN A 8 11.75 67.15 -5.05
C GLN A 8 11.74 65.71 -5.56
N ARG A 9 12.57 65.48 -6.57
CA ARG A 9 12.87 64.21 -7.22
C ARG A 9 13.76 63.37 -6.32
N VAL A 10 13.54 62.04 -6.31
CA VAL A 10 14.59 61.06 -6.08
C VAL A 10 14.66 60.19 -7.34
N GLU A 11 15.86 60.13 -7.90
CA GLU A 11 16.20 59.50 -9.17
C GLU A 11 16.30 57.98 -8.99
N ILE A 12 15.67 57.23 -9.89
CA ILE A 12 15.85 55.78 -10.04
C ILE A 12 16.88 55.58 -11.16
N GLY A 13 18.07 55.10 -10.79
CA GLY A 13 19.14 54.74 -11.71
C GLY A 13 18.95 53.35 -12.31
N ALA A 14 19.19 53.25 -13.61
CA ALA A 14 19.07 52.07 -14.46
C ALA A 14 20.40 51.32 -14.63
N ALA A 15 20.33 49.99 -14.86
CA ALA A 15 21.29 49.16 -15.62
C ALA A 15 20.63 47.79 -15.92
N LEU A 16 20.11 47.52 -17.13
CA LEU A 16 20.76 46.97 -18.35
C LEU A 16 21.20 45.49 -18.21
N VAL A 17 20.34 44.51 -18.58
CA VAL A 17 20.29 43.73 -19.85
C VAL A 17 21.57 42.96 -20.19
N VAL A 18 21.50 41.62 -20.24
CA VAL A 18 21.89 40.78 -21.41
C VAL A 18 21.16 39.42 -21.33
N LEU A 19 20.27 39.16 -22.29
CA LEU A 19 19.72 37.84 -22.64
C LEU A 19 20.07 37.58 -24.11
N ILE A 20 20.93 36.59 -24.37
CA ILE A 20 21.27 36.01 -25.68
C ILE A 20 21.55 34.52 -25.33
N GLY A 21 20.93 33.47 -25.88
CA GLY A 21 20.37 33.25 -27.20
C GLY A 21 21.25 32.23 -27.92
N MET A 22 20.86 30.95 -27.96
CA MET A 22 21.32 30.06 -29.05
C MET A 22 20.33 28.92 -29.34
N ILE A 23 19.82 28.96 -30.57
CA ILE A 23 19.06 27.96 -31.31
C ILE A 23 20.07 27.12 -32.11
N ALA A 24 19.86 25.80 -32.21
CA ALA A 24 19.90 25.05 -33.49
C ALA A 24 19.51 23.56 -33.30
N VAL A 25 18.37 23.15 -33.86
CA VAL A 25 18.20 22.33 -35.09
C VAL A 25 18.33 20.82 -34.86
N VAL A 26 17.19 20.11 -34.86
CA VAL A 26 16.97 18.92 -35.72
C VAL A 26 15.49 18.93 -36.12
N GLY A 27 15.24 18.88 -37.43
CA GLY A 27 13.92 19.01 -38.03
C GLY A 27 13.22 17.69 -38.35
N LEU A 28 11.91 17.86 -38.55
CA LEU A 28 11.00 17.21 -39.51
C LEU A 28 10.76 15.69 -39.44
N VAL A 29 9.52 15.31 -39.10
CA VAL A 29 8.47 14.69 -39.97
C VAL A 29 7.09 14.92 -39.27
N HIS A 30 6.27 15.94 -39.60
CA HIS A 30 4.99 15.92 -40.38
C HIS A 30 4.14 14.63 -40.26
N GLN A 31 2.94 14.60 -39.68
CA GLN A 31 1.71 15.30 -40.13
C GLN A 31 0.60 15.35 -39.03
N PRO A 32 -0.45 16.20 -39.20
CA PRO A 32 -1.36 16.64 -38.14
C PRO A 32 -2.73 15.92 -38.15
N LEU A 33 -3.38 15.81 -36.99
CA LEU A 33 -4.83 15.55 -36.91
C LEU A 33 -5.52 16.74 -36.23
N HIS A 34 -6.54 17.26 -36.92
CA HIS A 34 -7.36 18.40 -36.53
C HIS A 34 -8.07 18.17 -35.19
N LEU A 35 -8.00 19.15 -34.28
CA LEU A 35 -9.01 19.35 -33.24
C LEU A 35 -9.72 20.68 -33.51
N ARG A 36 -10.98 20.55 -33.91
CA ARG A 36 -11.93 21.64 -34.06
C ARG A 36 -12.45 21.95 -32.65
N GLY A 37 -12.17 23.14 -32.16
CA GLY A 37 -12.74 23.64 -30.91
C GLY A 37 -14.19 24.07 -31.16
N ASP A 38 -15.09 23.59 -30.31
CA ASP A 38 -16.33 24.28 -30.00
C ASP A 38 -16.43 24.36 -28.46
N ALA A 39 -16.51 25.59 -27.98
CA ALA A 39 -16.75 25.92 -26.58
C ALA A 39 -18.24 25.80 -26.26
N ILE A 40 -18.59 25.07 -25.21
CA ILE A 40 -19.91 25.19 -24.57
C ILE A 40 -19.79 24.87 -23.07
N GLY A 41 -20.23 25.81 -22.24
CA GLY A 41 -20.92 25.56 -20.97
C GLY A 41 -20.05 25.37 -19.72
N GLU A 42 -19.93 26.44 -18.93
CA GLU A 42 -19.72 26.36 -17.49
C GLU A 42 -20.86 25.59 -16.81
N ASP A 43 -20.53 24.99 -15.66
CA ASP A 43 -21.41 24.39 -14.64
C ASP A 43 -21.66 22.87 -14.73
N SER A 44 -20.77 22.10 -14.08
CA SER A 44 -21.19 20.85 -13.41
C SER A 44 -20.20 20.50 -12.29
N ASP A 45 -20.66 20.66 -11.05
CA ASP A 45 -20.05 20.19 -9.81
C ASP A 45 -20.28 18.66 -9.69
N GLN A 46 -19.72 17.90 -10.63
CA GLN A 46 -19.77 16.43 -10.65
C GLN A 46 -18.38 15.88 -10.31
N PRO A 47 -18.26 14.94 -9.36
CA PRO A 47 -16.98 14.28 -9.14
C PRO A 47 -16.58 13.58 -10.43
N ILE A 48 -15.39 13.92 -10.94
CA ILE A 48 -14.75 13.22 -12.04
C ILE A 48 -14.46 11.80 -11.56
N VAL A 49 -15.42 10.89 -11.75
CA VAL A 49 -15.18 9.46 -11.78
C VAL A 49 -14.58 9.19 -13.15
N THR A 50 -13.27 9.38 -13.28
CA THR A 50 -12.58 8.76 -14.41
C THR A 50 -12.55 7.27 -14.12
N ASP A 51 -13.37 6.53 -14.86
CA ASP A 51 -13.16 5.12 -15.11
C ASP A 51 -11.70 4.91 -15.52
N LEU A 52 -10.91 4.39 -14.59
CA LEU A 52 -9.59 3.84 -14.89
C LEU A 52 -9.85 2.58 -15.72
N VAL A 53 -9.82 2.74 -17.04
CA VAL A 53 -9.72 1.64 -17.99
C VAL A 53 -8.44 0.88 -17.64
N LEU A 54 -8.60 -0.24 -16.93
CA LEU A 54 -7.56 -1.24 -16.74
C LEU A 54 -7.34 -1.89 -18.10
N ASP A 55 -6.09 -1.99 -18.56
CA ASP A 55 -5.75 -2.68 -19.81
C ASP A 55 -6.49 -4.04 -19.89
N GLU A 56 -7.40 -4.20 -20.85
CA GLU A 56 -8.29 -5.37 -21.00
C GLU A 56 -7.57 -6.67 -21.43
N ASP A 57 -6.24 -6.63 -21.61
CA ASP A 57 -5.47 -7.71 -22.27
C ASP A 57 -4.82 -8.73 -21.31
N GLU A 58 -4.99 -8.60 -20.00
CA GLU A 58 -4.52 -9.62 -19.05
C GLU A 58 -5.68 -10.07 -18.16
N ASP A 59 -6.09 -11.34 -18.31
CA ASP A 59 -7.11 -12.05 -17.51
C ASP A 59 -6.61 -12.24 -16.07
N ILE A 60 -6.45 -11.13 -15.36
CA ILE A 60 -6.02 -11.05 -13.97
C ILE A 60 -7.30 -11.13 -13.15
N PRO A 61 -7.45 -12.14 -12.27
CA PRO A 61 -8.63 -12.22 -11.44
C PRO A 61 -8.78 -10.92 -10.65
N PRO A 62 -10.00 -10.36 -10.54
CA PRO A 62 -10.20 -9.10 -9.85
C PRO A 62 -9.73 -9.24 -8.41
N ALA A 63 -9.14 -8.19 -7.84
CA ALA A 63 -8.62 -8.24 -6.46
C ALA A 63 -9.69 -8.63 -5.41
N SER A 64 -10.97 -8.49 -5.77
CA SER A 64 -12.12 -8.96 -4.99
C SER A 64 -12.13 -10.47 -4.76
N GLU A 65 -11.52 -11.27 -5.64
CA GLU A 65 -11.33 -12.70 -5.40
C GLU A 65 -10.28 -12.99 -4.32
N TYR A 66 -9.46 -12.01 -3.98
CA TYR A 66 -8.36 -12.17 -3.04
C TYR A 66 -8.70 -11.72 -1.61
N ILE A 67 -9.77 -10.93 -1.43
CA ILE A 67 -10.10 -10.34 -0.13
C ILE A 67 -11.59 -10.48 0.17
N TYR A 68 -11.88 -11.37 1.11
CA TYR A 68 -13.20 -11.55 1.71
C TYR A 68 -13.33 -10.58 2.89
N ALA A 69 -13.90 -9.40 2.64
CA ALA A 69 -14.25 -8.44 3.68
C ALA A 69 -15.36 -7.49 3.24
N ASP A 70 -16.07 -6.90 4.21
CA ASP A 70 -16.98 -5.78 3.95
C ASP A 70 -16.18 -4.53 3.52
N PRO A 71 -16.36 -4.00 2.31
CA PRO A 71 -15.65 -2.82 1.83
C PRO A 71 -15.83 -1.57 2.71
N SER A 72 -16.90 -1.51 3.52
CA SER A 72 -17.18 -0.39 4.41
C SER A 72 -16.15 -0.22 5.53
N GLN A 73 -15.42 -1.29 5.86
CA GLN A 73 -14.50 -1.38 7.00
C GLN A 73 -13.12 -0.78 6.73
N ALA A 74 -12.74 -0.56 5.47
CA ALA A 74 -11.43 -0.05 5.10
C ALA A 74 -11.51 1.40 4.60
N ARG A 75 -11.01 2.36 5.40
CA ARG A 75 -11.07 3.79 5.07
C ARG A 75 -9.75 4.50 5.36
N ALA A 76 -9.32 5.36 4.45
CA ALA A 76 -8.22 6.29 4.67
C ALA A 76 -8.78 7.72 4.75
N ASN A 77 -8.69 8.34 5.93
CA ASN A 77 -9.25 9.67 6.20
C ASN A 77 -10.74 9.77 5.83
N GLY A 78 -11.51 8.74 6.20
CA GLY A 78 -12.95 8.66 5.93
C GLY A 78 -13.32 8.24 4.50
N VAL A 79 -12.37 8.21 3.57
CA VAL A 79 -12.59 7.78 2.18
C VAL A 79 -12.41 6.26 2.06
N PRO A 80 -13.36 5.52 1.45
CA PRO A 80 -13.19 4.09 1.21
C PRO A 80 -11.93 3.77 0.41
N ILE A 81 -11.19 2.75 0.83
CA ILE A 81 -10.01 2.29 0.11
C ILE A 81 -10.46 1.39 -1.05
N LEU A 82 -10.18 1.82 -2.29
CA LEU A 82 -10.39 1.00 -3.48
C LEU A 82 -9.29 -0.06 -3.59
N VAL A 83 -9.48 -1.20 -2.93
CA VAL A 83 -8.43 -2.23 -2.84
C VAL A 83 -8.08 -2.84 -4.19
N ALA A 84 -9.08 -2.99 -5.08
CA ALA A 84 -8.85 -3.42 -6.46
C ALA A 84 -7.85 -2.54 -7.18
N TRP A 85 -8.01 -1.22 -7.09
CA TRP A 85 -7.06 -0.27 -7.64
C TRP A 85 -5.69 -0.35 -6.95
N ALA A 86 -5.67 -0.37 -5.62
CA ALA A 86 -4.45 -0.33 -4.84
C ALA A 86 -3.53 -1.55 -5.11
N ASN A 87 -4.14 -2.72 -5.33
CA ASN A 87 -3.44 -3.99 -5.54
C ASN A 87 -3.21 -4.34 -7.02
N HIS A 88 -3.90 -3.68 -7.96
CA HIS A 88 -3.87 -4.02 -9.38
C HIS A 88 -2.44 -4.19 -9.92
N GLY A 89 -1.59 -3.18 -9.77
CA GLY A 89 -0.21 -3.22 -10.29
C GLY A 89 0.63 -4.37 -9.73
N ALA A 90 0.48 -4.68 -8.44
CA ALA A 90 1.20 -5.77 -7.79
C ALA A 90 0.70 -7.15 -8.23
N LEU A 91 -0.61 -7.32 -8.42
CA LEU A 91 -1.19 -8.54 -9.00
C LEU A 91 -0.71 -8.76 -10.45
N ARG A 92 -0.68 -7.70 -11.28
CA ARG A 92 -0.09 -7.77 -12.63
C ARG A 92 1.37 -8.24 -12.59
N ARG A 93 2.14 -7.67 -11.65
CA ARG A 93 3.55 -8.03 -11.47
C ARG A 93 3.70 -9.50 -11.09
N ILE A 94 2.94 -9.99 -10.12
CA ILE A 94 2.92 -11.40 -9.71
C ILE A 94 2.62 -12.31 -10.91
N HIS A 95 1.56 -12.02 -11.65
CA HIS A 95 1.15 -12.81 -12.81
C HIS A 95 2.25 -12.84 -13.89
N ARG A 96 2.88 -11.70 -14.20
CA ARG A 96 4.01 -11.64 -15.14
C ARG A 96 5.23 -12.42 -14.68
N LEU A 97 5.56 -12.40 -13.39
CA LEU A 97 6.67 -13.18 -12.84
C LEU A 97 6.38 -14.69 -12.99
N GLN A 98 5.18 -15.13 -12.61
CA GLN A 98 4.76 -16.52 -12.71
C GLN A 98 4.76 -17.03 -14.16
N ARG A 99 4.26 -16.25 -15.12
CA ARG A 99 4.32 -16.60 -16.56
C ARG A 99 5.75 -16.77 -17.08
N ARG A 100 6.73 -16.13 -16.46
CA ARG A 100 8.16 -16.29 -16.76
C ARG A 100 8.82 -17.43 -15.99
N GLY A 101 8.04 -18.21 -15.23
CA GLY A 101 8.56 -19.27 -14.37
C GLY A 101 9.27 -18.76 -13.10
N VAL A 102 9.11 -17.48 -12.76
CA VAL A 102 9.72 -16.86 -11.57
C VAL A 102 8.71 -16.90 -10.43
N LYS A 103 9.04 -17.61 -9.35
CA LYS A 103 8.24 -17.58 -8.11
C LYS A 103 8.48 -16.24 -7.39
N PRO A 104 7.46 -15.38 -7.23
CA PRO A 104 7.63 -14.14 -6.48
C PRO A 104 7.88 -14.48 -5.01
N THR A 105 8.81 -13.75 -4.39
CA THR A 105 8.99 -13.80 -2.95
C THR A 105 8.12 -12.74 -2.31
N VAL A 106 7.21 -13.16 -1.43
CA VAL A 106 6.33 -12.26 -0.68
C VAL A 106 6.84 -12.03 0.73
N VAL A 107 6.87 -10.77 1.14
CA VAL A 107 7.15 -10.35 2.51
C VAL A 107 5.89 -9.75 3.13
N ILE A 108 5.35 -10.43 4.13
CA ILE A 108 4.20 -9.95 4.89
C ILE A 108 4.69 -9.01 5.98
N VAL A 109 4.11 -7.81 6.06
CA VAL A 109 4.39 -6.84 7.12
C VAL A 109 3.09 -6.50 7.84
N PRO A 110 2.87 -7.02 9.05
CA PRO A 110 1.71 -6.64 9.85
C PRO A 110 1.83 -5.21 10.36
N GLY A 111 0.70 -4.53 10.42
CA GLY A 111 0.51 -3.22 11.03
C GLY A 111 0.79 -3.25 12.54
N PHE A 112 0.93 -2.07 13.10
CA PHE A 112 1.11 -1.91 14.53
C PHE A 112 0.69 -0.52 14.97
N VAL A 113 -0.30 -0.48 15.85
CA VAL A 113 -0.57 0.59 16.79
C VAL A 113 -0.80 -0.10 18.15
N PRO A 114 -0.18 0.39 19.25
CA PRO A 114 -0.39 -0.23 20.55
C PRO A 114 -1.87 -0.11 20.96
N PRO A 115 -2.48 -1.14 21.57
CA PRO A 115 -3.88 -1.06 22.03
C PRO A 115 -4.15 0.04 23.05
N SER A 116 -3.11 0.54 23.72
CA SER A 116 -3.15 1.65 24.66
C SER A 116 -3.02 3.03 24.00
N ALA A 117 -3.00 3.13 22.67
CA ALA A 117 -3.00 4.41 21.98
C ALA A 117 -4.35 5.10 22.20
N GLU A 118 -4.34 6.24 22.88
CA GLU A 118 -5.54 7.06 23.13
C GLU A 118 -5.82 8.01 21.96
N GLU A 119 -4.77 8.42 21.24
CA GLU A 119 -4.86 9.35 20.12
C GLU A 119 -4.58 8.66 18.77
N PRO A 120 -5.24 9.08 17.68
CA PRO A 120 -4.93 8.60 16.35
C PRO A 120 -3.47 8.81 15.95
N VAL A 121 -2.81 7.73 15.54
CA VAL A 121 -1.44 7.78 15.03
C VAL A 121 -1.45 7.39 13.55
N GLN A 122 -1.00 8.30 12.69
CA GLN A 122 -0.96 8.06 11.24
C GLN A 122 -0.14 6.81 10.88
N LEU A 123 1.11 6.75 11.34
CA LEU A 123 1.94 5.55 11.18
C LEU A 123 2.90 5.42 12.34
N HIS A 124 2.65 4.45 13.22
CA HIS A 124 3.46 4.22 14.41
C HIS A 124 4.91 3.85 14.04
N TRP A 125 5.87 4.26 14.87
CA TRP A 125 7.30 4.06 14.59
C TRP A 125 7.67 2.57 14.49
N VAL A 126 7.01 1.68 15.25
CA VAL A 126 7.22 0.22 15.15
C VAL A 126 6.87 -0.30 13.75
N ALA A 127 5.77 0.15 13.16
CA ALA A 127 5.41 -0.22 11.79
C ALA A 127 6.47 0.29 10.79
N ARG A 128 6.97 1.52 10.96
CA ARG A 128 8.09 2.05 10.15
C ARG A 128 9.36 1.20 10.27
N GLN A 129 9.67 0.72 11.48
CA GLN A 129 10.82 -0.17 11.70
C GLN A 129 10.64 -1.52 11.01
N ARG A 130 9.43 -2.11 11.05
CA ARG A 130 9.13 -3.36 10.32
C ARG A 130 9.29 -3.19 8.82
N LEU A 131 8.81 -2.08 8.26
CA LEU A 131 8.97 -1.77 6.83
C LEU A 131 10.43 -1.64 6.41
N ARG A 132 11.24 -0.91 7.21
CA ARG A 132 12.69 -0.80 6.95
C ARG A 132 13.40 -2.14 7.05
N LEU A 133 13.02 -2.97 8.02
CA LEU A 133 13.56 -4.32 8.16
C LEU A 133 13.14 -5.24 7.02
N ALA A 134 11.90 -5.11 6.53
CA ALA A 134 11.42 -5.87 5.39
C ALA A 134 12.24 -5.51 4.14
N LEU A 135 12.51 -4.22 3.91
CA LEU A 135 13.33 -3.76 2.81
C LEU A 135 14.79 -4.23 2.90
N SER A 136 15.37 -4.30 4.10
CA SER A 136 16.76 -4.75 4.31
C SER A 136 16.93 -6.27 4.34
N THR A 137 15.86 -7.02 4.63
CA THR A 137 15.85 -8.49 4.64
C THR A 137 16.06 -9.10 3.26
N LEU A 138 15.75 -8.33 2.21
CA LEU A 138 15.64 -8.79 0.86
C LEU A 138 16.93 -8.54 0.06
N LYS A 139 17.55 -9.64 -0.43
CA LYS A 139 18.84 -9.61 -1.15
C LYS A 139 18.74 -9.04 -2.56
N ASP A 140 17.59 -9.23 -3.24
CA ASP A 140 17.32 -8.69 -4.57
C ASP A 140 16.17 -7.71 -4.48
N ARG A 141 16.49 -6.42 -4.49
CA ARG A 141 15.45 -5.41 -4.27
C ARG A 141 14.34 -5.44 -5.29
N ASP A 142 14.42 -6.07 -6.47
CA ASP A 142 13.39 -5.91 -7.51
C ASP A 142 12.38 -7.07 -7.59
N GLY A 143 12.71 -8.26 -7.09
CA GLY A 143 11.83 -9.45 -7.21
C GLY A 143 10.71 -9.55 -6.17
N HIS A 144 10.70 -8.70 -5.15
CA HIS A 144 9.84 -8.89 -3.98
C HIS A 144 8.54 -8.11 -4.01
N ILE A 145 7.50 -8.75 -3.50
CA ILE A 145 6.19 -8.16 -3.21
C ILE A 145 6.06 -7.96 -1.71
N PHE A 146 5.72 -6.74 -1.29
CA PHE A 146 5.34 -6.43 0.08
C PHE A 146 3.84 -6.63 0.22
N LEU A 147 3.43 -7.46 1.18
CA LEU A 147 2.02 -7.64 1.56
C LEU A 147 1.80 -6.98 2.92
N LEU A 148 1.19 -5.81 2.89
CA LEU A 148 0.94 -4.97 4.06
C LEU A 148 -0.44 -5.28 4.62
N SER A 149 -0.54 -5.69 5.87
CA SER A 149 -1.81 -6.10 6.47
C SER A 149 -2.10 -5.29 7.74
N GLY A 150 -3.31 -4.75 7.87
CA GLY A 150 -3.76 -3.98 9.02
C GLY A 150 -4.81 -2.92 8.67
N GLY A 151 -5.85 -2.82 9.51
CA GLY A 151 -7.02 -1.97 9.28
C GLY A 151 -7.09 -0.69 10.12
N ASN A 152 -8.30 -0.15 10.25
CA ASN A 152 -8.64 1.00 11.12
C ASN A 152 -8.99 0.51 12.53
N VAL A 153 -8.00 0.15 13.34
CA VAL A 153 -8.24 -0.56 14.62
C VAL A 153 -8.08 0.34 15.84
N HIS A 154 -6.93 0.99 15.96
CA HIS A 154 -6.52 1.67 17.19
C HIS A 154 -6.14 3.13 16.93
N PRO A 155 -6.65 4.06 17.76
CA PRO A 155 -7.84 3.89 18.61
C PRO A 155 -9.09 3.58 17.78
N GLU A 156 -10.17 3.14 18.42
CA GLU A 156 -11.45 2.97 17.75
C GLU A 156 -11.88 4.29 17.09
N GLY A 157 -12.39 4.22 15.86
CA GLY A 157 -12.75 5.41 15.06
C GLY A 157 -11.55 6.16 14.45
N THR A 158 -10.33 5.61 14.51
CA THR A 158 -9.16 6.21 13.85
C THR A 158 -9.40 6.42 12.35
N PRO A 159 -9.07 7.60 11.79
CA PRO A 159 -9.14 7.85 10.35
C PRO A 159 -8.02 7.12 9.59
N PHE A 160 -7.01 6.59 10.30
CA PHE A 160 -5.83 6.00 9.70
C PHE A 160 -5.96 4.48 9.57
N ASN A 161 -5.80 4.01 8.34
CA ASN A 161 -5.71 2.59 8.02
C ASN A 161 -4.23 2.16 7.99
N GLU A 162 -3.85 1.18 8.79
CA GLU A 162 -2.44 0.80 8.93
C GLU A 162 -1.81 0.37 7.59
N ALA A 163 -2.48 -0.50 6.82
CA ALA A 163 -1.96 -0.98 5.54
C ALA A 163 -1.78 0.15 4.52
N TRP A 164 -2.73 1.10 4.48
CA TRP A 164 -2.65 2.27 3.62
C TRP A 164 -1.49 3.20 3.97
N GLU A 165 -1.33 3.53 5.26
CA GLU A 165 -0.26 4.42 5.71
C GLU A 165 1.12 3.75 5.59
N MET A 166 1.20 2.43 5.77
CA MET A 166 2.40 1.65 5.45
C MET A 166 2.73 1.69 3.95
N ARG A 167 1.73 1.59 3.06
CA ARG A 167 1.92 1.69 1.59
C ARG A 167 2.46 3.06 1.23
N ARG A 168 1.87 4.14 1.76
CA ARG A 168 2.34 5.51 1.54
C ARG A 168 3.78 5.67 1.97
N PHE A 169 4.13 5.21 3.17
CA PHE A 169 5.50 5.28 3.66
C PHE A 169 6.51 4.52 2.78
N LEU A 170 6.17 3.32 2.29
CA LEU A 170 7.05 2.59 1.38
C LEU A 170 7.31 3.36 0.07
N ILE A 171 6.28 4.00 -0.50
CA ILE A 171 6.38 4.74 -1.75
C ILE A 171 7.10 6.09 -1.53
N GLU A 172 6.59 6.90 -0.62
CA GLU A 172 6.98 8.30 -0.42
C GLU A 172 8.36 8.40 0.24
N GLU A 173 8.65 7.56 1.23
CA GLU A 173 9.85 7.69 2.07
C GLU A 173 10.95 6.68 1.71
N LEU A 174 10.57 5.50 1.20
CA LEU A 174 11.51 4.42 0.89
C LEU A 174 11.66 4.14 -0.61
N GLY A 175 10.94 4.85 -1.47
CA GLY A 175 11.07 4.77 -2.93
C GLY A 175 10.68 3.43 -3.53
N VAL A 176 9.85 2.64 -2.84
CA VAL A 176 9.36 1.35 -3.35
C VAL A 176 8.25 1.61 -4.37
N SER A 177 8.38 1.00 -5.55
CA SER A 177 7.37 1.09 -6.59
C SER A 177 6.02 0.49 -6.14
N SER A 178 4.92 1.15 -6.50
CA SER A 178 3.56 0.75 -6.11
C SER A 178 3.15 -0.61 -6.68
N ASP A 179 3.69 -1.01 -7.84
CA ASP A 179 3.48 -2.33 -8.46
C ASP A 179 4.14 -3.49 -7.69
N ARG A 180 4.69 -3.22 -6.50
CA ARG A 180 5.31 -4.21 -5.62
C ARG A 180 4.64 -4.29 -4.27
N ILE A 181 3.52 -3.60 -4.09
CA ILE A 181 2.85 -3.49 -2.80
C ILE A 181 1.42 -4.00 -2.96
N LEU A 182 1.10 -5.05 -2.22
CA LEU A 182 -0.26 -5.47 -1.91
C LEU A 182 -0.65 -4.90 -0.55
N ILE A 183 -1.88 -4.44 -0.43
CA ILE A 183 -2.50 -4.07 0.84
C ILE A 183 -3.65 -5.02 1.17
N GLU A 184 -3.77 -5.28 2.46
CA GLU A 184 -4.87 -5.98 3.11
C GLU A 184 -5.36 -5.06 4.26
N PRO A 185 -6.35 -4.19 3.99
CA PRO A 185 -6.70 -3.12 4.91
C PRO A 185 -7.79 -3.48 5.93
N TYR A 186 -8.12 -4.76 6.14
CA TYR A 186 -9.27 -5.18 6.94
C TYR A 186 -8.90 -5.90 8.23
N ALA A 187 -7.68 -6.41 8.35
CA ALA A 187 -7.25 -7.12 9.56
C ALA A 187 -7.28 -6.24 10.82
N ARG A 188 -7.77 -6.82 11.92
CA ARG A 188 -7.87 -6.14 13.21
C ARG A 188 -6.86 -6.63 14.25
N HIS A 189 -6.41 -7.88 14.11
CA HIS A 189 -5.52 -8.53 15.06
C HIS A 189 -4.46 -9.37 14.34
N SER A 190 -3.48 -9.88 15.08
CA SER A 190 -2.40 -10.68 14.48
C SER A 190 -2.89 -11.96 13.78
N THR A 191 -3.95 -12.58 14.29
CA THR A 191 -4.62 -13.76 13.69
C THR A 191 -5.29 -13.41 12.36
N THR A 192 -6.09 -12.34 12.32
CA THR A 192 -6.75 -11.87 11.09
C THR A 192 -5.74 -11.33 10.07
N ASN A 193 -4.63 -10.71 10.51
CA ASN A 193 -3.56 -10.26 9.62
C ASN A 193 -3.03 -11.44 8.78
N LEU A 194 -2.63 -12.51 9.45
CA LEU A 194 -2.05 -13.67 8.78
C LEU A 194 -3.12 -14.53 8.07
N ARG A 195 -4.36 -14.60 8.56
CA ARG A 195 -5.49 -15.20 7.82
C ARG A 195 -5.70 -14.50 6.49
N ASN A 196 -5.91 -13.19 6.51
CA ASN A 196 -6.24 -12.41 5.30
C ASN A 196 -5.06 -12.39 4.34
N ALA A 197 -3.82 -12.27 4.86
CA ALA A 197 -2.63 -12.44 4.04
C ALA A 197 -2.55 -13.84 3.41
N GLY A 198 -2.90 -14.90 4.16
CA GLY A 198 -2.96 -16.27 3.67
C GLY A 198 -3.95 -16.44 2.51
N ARG A 199 -5.13 -15.81 2.58
CA ARG A 199 -6.10 -15.78 1.48
C ARG A 199 -5.52 -15.13 0.22
N LEU A 200 -4.89 -13.95 0.38
CA LEU A 200 -4.21 -13.25 -0.72
C LEU A 200 -3.11 -14.10 -1.37
N LEU A 201 -2.30 -14.81 -0.56
CA LEU A 201 -1.28 -15.72 -1.05
C LEU A 201 -1.88 -16.88 -1.86
N LEU A 202 -2.86 -17.58 -1.29
CA LEU A 202 -3.47 -18.74 -1.92
C LEU A 202 -4.20 -18.37 -3.22
N ALA A 203 -4.95 -17.26 -3.24
CA ALA A 203 -5.59 -16.76 -4.45
C ALA A 203 -4.58 -16.33 -5.52
N ALA A 204 -3.37 -15.94 -5.13
CA ALA A 204 -2.29 -15.61 -6.05
C ALA A 204 -1.44 -16.82 -6.47
N GLY A 205 -1.78 -18.04 -6.02
CA GLY A 205 -0.98 -19.24 -6.27
C GLY A 205 0.41 -19.18 -5.63
N ILE A 206 0.53 -18.48 -4.50
CA ILE A 206 1.77 -18.37 -3.72
C ILE A 206 1.64 -19.26 -2.48
N GLU A 207 2.50 -20.27 -2.40
CA GLU A 207 2.45 -21.31 -1.37
C GLU A 207 3.07 -20.87 -0.04
N GLU A 208 4.02 -19.94 -0.07
CA GLU A 208 4.81 -19.55 1.10
C GLU A 208 5.23 -18.08 1.06
N ALA A 209 5.39 -17.49 2.25
CA ALA A 209 5.87 -16.13 2.42
C ALA A 209 6.76 -16.00 3.66
N VAL A 210 7.41 -14.83 3.81
CA VAL A 210 8.14 -14.47 5.02
C VAL A 210 7.41 -13.34 5.73
N VAL A 211 7.02 -13.56 6.98
CA VAL A 211 6.51 -12.50 7.86
C VAL A 211 7.69 -11.76 8.47
N VAL A 212 7.76 -10.45 8.24
CA VAL A 212 8.77 -9.59 8.88
C VAL A 212 8.11 -8.76 9.97
N THR A 213 8.60 -8.91 11.19
CA THR A 213 8.05 -8.23 12.37
C THR A 213 9.11 -8.00 13.47
N THR A 214 8.70 -7.44 14.60
CA THR A 214 9.54 -7.30 15.80
C THR A 214 9.83 -8.65 16.43
N ALA A 215 10.98 -8.80 17.08
CA ALA A 215 11.42 -10.05 17.71
C ALA A 215 10.36 -10.67 18.64
N GLY A 216 9.70 -9.84 19.47
CA GLY A 216 8.62 -10.29 20.36
C GLY A 216 7.45 -10.93 19.61
N GLN A 217 6.98 -10.27 18.53
CA GLN A 217 5.88 -10.80 17.74
C GLN A 217 6.31 -12.01 16.88
N GLY A 218 7.54 -12.03 16.38
CA GLY A 218 8.04 -13.19 15.64
C GLY A 218 8.29 -14.40 16.54
N MET A 219 8.67 -14.22 17.81
CA MET A 219 8.64 -15.31 18.80
C MET A 219 7.21 -15.80 19.05
N TYR A 220 6.25 -14.88 19.15
CA TYR A 220 4.84 -15.23 19.30
C TYR A 220 4.30 -16.03 18.10
N PHE A 221 4.74 -15.76 16.88
CA PHE A 221 4.35 -16.51 15.69
C PHE A 221 5.14 -17.82 15.50
N GLY A 222 6.47 -17.73 15.48
CA GLY A 222 7.37 -18.80 15.01
C GLY A 222 7.76 -19.84 16.06
N ARG A 223 7.29 -19.70 17.32
CA ARG A 223 7.46 -20.71 18.38
C ARG A 223 6.10 -21.27 18.82
N SER A 224 5.33 -21.78 17.88
CA SER A 224 3.94 -22.25 18.04
C SER A 224 3.75 -23.38 19.08
N GLY A 225 4.80 -24.13 19.45
CA GLY A 225 4.76 -25.07 20.57
C GLY A 225 4.93 -24.43 21.96
N VAL A 226 5.29 -23.15 22.03
CA VAL A 226 5.54 -22.39 23.26
C VAL A 226 4.62 -21.18 23.37
N SER A 227 4.20 -20.61 22.24
CA SER A 227 3.30 -19.46 22.19
C SER A 227 1.83 -19.85 22.12
N GLY A 228 0.95 -18.97 22.61
CA GLY A 228 -0.50 -19.17 22.53
C GLY A 228 -1.12 -18.79 21.18
N PHE A 229 -0.34 -18.54 20.12
CA PHE A 229 -0.86 -18.04 18.85
C PHE A 229 -1.79 -19.06 18.16
N ARG A 230 -1.37 -20.33 18.08
CA ARG A 230 -2.18 -21.42 17.52
C ARG A 230 -3.52 -21.55 18.25
N SER A 231 -3.49 -21.55 19.58
CA SER A 231 -4.71 -21.61 20.39
C SER A 231 -5.59 -20.37 20.22
N ARG A 232 -4.99 -19.19 20.02
CA ARG A 232 -5.74 -17.96 19.72
C ARG A 232 -6.42 -18.05 18.35
N SER A 233 -5.72 -18.54 17.33
CA SER A 233 -6.28 -18.80 15.99
C SER A 233 -7.50 -19.70 16.06
N LEU A 234 -7.40 -20.83 16.75
CA LEU A 234 -8.53 -21.76 16.93
C LEU A 234 -9.70 -21.12 17.67
N ARG A 235 -9.45 -20.31 18.72
CA ARG A 235 -10.52 -19.65 19.48
C ARG A 235 -11.19 -18.49 18.75
N GLU A 236 -10.44 -17.74 17.96
CA GLU A 236 -10.94 -16.54 17.29
C GLU A 236 -11.48 -16.82 15.88
N LEU A 237 -10.93 -17.83 15.19
CA LEU A 237 -11.23 -18.11 13.79
C LEU A 237 -11.87 -19.49 13.58
N GLY A 238 -11.84 -20.39 14.57
CA GLY A 238 -12.30 -21.78 14.43
C GLY A 238 -11.30 -22.73 13.75
N TYR A 239 -10.17 -22.22 13.24
CA TYR A 239 -9.16 -23.01 12.54
C TYR A 239 -7.74 -22.46 12.75
N GLU A 240 -6.76 -23.24 12.29
CA GLU A 240 -5.36 -22.81 12.19
C GLU A 240 -5.08 -22.20 10.84
N ILE A 241 -4.47 -21.02 10.84
CA ILE A 241 -4.19 -20.26 9.63
C ILE A 241 -3.06 -20.83 8.76
N GLY A 242 -2.25 -21.77 9.29
CA GLY A 242 -1.12 -22.34 8.57
C GLY A 242 0.10 -22.62 9.45
N ALA A 243 1.16 -23.10 8.81
CA ALA A 243 2.44 -23.36 9.47
C ALA A 243 3.24 -22.07 9.63
N LEU A 244 3.77 -21.85 10.83
CA LEU A 244 4.62 -20.70 11.17
C LEU A 244 5.90 -21.17 11.85
N THR A 245 7.05 -20.83 11.28
CA THR A 245 8.37 -21.26 11.79
C THR A 245 9.36 -20.11 11.79
N ALA A 246 10.01 -19.82 12.93
CA ALA A 246 11.04 -18.80 12.99
C ALA A 246 12.21 -19.14 12.04
N GLN A 247 12.66 -18.17 11.23
CA GLN A 247 13.73 -18.37 10.24
C GLN A 247 15.10 -17.87 10.70
N ASN A 248 15.16 -17.01 11.72
CA ASN A 248 16.40 -16.42 12.19
C ASN A 248 16.47 -16.34 13.71
N ALA A 249 17.70 -16.27 14.24
CA ALA A 249 17.95 -16.19 15.67
C ALA A 249 17.43 -14.88 16.30
N SER A 250 17.24 -13.82 15.50
CA SER A 250 16.64 -12.57 15.95
C SER A 250 15.11 -12.60 15.99
N TYR A 251 14.47 -13.68 15.53
CA TYR A 251 13.01 -13.85 15.47
C TYR A 251 12.29 -12.71 14.75
N THR A 252 12.95 -12.06 13.80
CA THR A 252 12.34 -10.98 13.01
C THR A 252 11.77 -11.48 11.69
N GLN A 253 12.07 -12.71 11.32
CA GLN A 253 11.58 -13.39 10.13
C GLN A 253 10.92 -14.71 10.53
N VAL A 254 9.70 -14.91 10.05
CA VAL A 254 8.93 -16.13 10.29
C VAL A 254 8.44 -16.65 8.94
N HIS A 255 8.81 -17.88 8.62
CA HIS A 255 8.26 -18.61 7.48
C HIS A 255 6.78 -18.81 7.71
N PHE A 256 5.97 -18.56 6.69
CA PHE A 256 4.53 -18.78 6.72
C PHE A 256 4.10 -19.56 5.49
N ALA A 257 3.46 -20.71 5.72
CA ALA A 257 2.74 -21.47 4.71
C ALA A 257 1.25 -21.50 5.09
N PRO A 258 0.37 -20.75 4.42
CA PRO A 258 -1.05 -20.69 4.75
C PRO A 258 -1.73 -22.04 4.57
N SER A 259 -2.68 -22.35 5.46
CA SER A 259 -3.58 -23.50 5.33
C SER A 259 -4.74 -23.16 4.41
N ALA A 260 -5.22 -24.11 3.60
CA ALA A 260 -6.46 -23.95 2.85
C ALA A 260 -7.69 -23.68 3.74
N ALA A 261 -7.61 -23.99 5.04
CA ALA A 261 -8.66 -23.69 6.02
C ALA A 261 -8.98 -22.20 6.13
N VAL A 262 -8.07 -21.30 5.74
CA VAL A 262 -8.36 -19.86 5.73
C VAL A 262 -9.53 -19.48 4.80
N TRP A 263 -9.90 -20.34 3.85
CA TRP A 263 -11.09 -20.13 3.00
C TRP A 263 -12.40 -20.51 3.65
N GLN A 264 -12.38 -21.20 4.78
CA GLN A 264 -13.60 -21.56 5.49
C GLN A 264 -14.17 -20.32 6.20
N PRO A 265 -15.50 -20.14 6.20
CA PRO A 265 -16.15 -19.23 7.14
C PRO A 265 -15.71 -19.60 8.55
N GLY A 266 -15.09 -18.64 9.24
CA GLY A 266 -14.60 -18.82 10.61
C GLY A 266 -15.56 -18.25 11.64
N ASP A 267 -15.13 -18.30 12.90
CA ASP A 267 -15.86 -17.69 14.03
C ASP A 267 -15.63 -16.16 14.14
N ASP A 268 -14.90 -15.56 13.18
CA ASP A 268 -14.71 -14.11 13.13
C ASP A 268 -15.99 -13.43 12.62
N PRO A 269 -16.68 -12.59 13.42
CA PRO A 269 -17.95 -11.98 13.05
C PRO A 269 -17.85 -10.97 11.88
N LEU A 270 -16.64 -10.54 11.52
CA LEU A 270 -16.40 -9.63 10.39
C LEU A 270 -15.80 -10.35 9.18
N ASP A 271 -15.74 -11.68 9.22
CA ASP A 271 -15.52 -12.52 8.04
C ASP A 271 -16.86 -12.65 7.29
N PRO A 272 -16.94 -12.24 6.01
CA PRO A 272 -18.21 -12.21 5.27
C PRO A 272 -18.75 -13.61 4.90
#